data_AF-X0Y4I7-F1
#
_entry.id   AF-X0Y4I7-F1
#
_cell.length_a   1.000
_cell.length_b   1.000
_cell.length_c   1.000
_cell.angle_alpha   90.00
_cell.angle_beta   90.00
_cell.angle_gamma   90.00
#
_symmetry.space_group_name_H-M   'P 1'
#
loop_
_entity.id
_entity.type
_entity.pdbx_description
1 polymer ?
#
loop_
_entity_poly.entity_id
_entity_poly.type
_entity_poly.pdbx_seq_one_letter_code
_entity_poly.pdbx_strand_id
1 'polypeptide(L)'
;MVAAAGILWGTIGIQVKTLLNYQLSVQAIVLWRMVFAVLILFPFIFFTKREILKVDLRGIAYFSIIGICSQFLFNILYFSAIQKTTVATAVTLLYTAPIFIAVMARIFYKELFTPFKTVALLLCIGGCFFAATGGSMDTLKLNLPGVLMGVGAGFTFALLIIITKAIINDYHQLTIIAYSIGFGLLFYLPFSHPLEI
;
A
#
# COMPACT_ATOMS: atom_id res chain seq x y z
N MET A 1 1.47 -4.57 -19.98
CA MET A 1 1.53 -3.55 -18.90
C MET A 1 1.47 -4.18 -17.50
N VAL A 2 0.49 -5.04 -17.19
CA VAL A 2 0.36 -5.66 -15.84
C VAL A 2 1.55 -6.55 -15.45
N ALA A 3 2.09 -7.36 -16.36
CA ALA A 3 3.25 -8.21 -16.08
C ALA A 3 4.51 -7.41 -15.71
N ALA A 4 4.76 -6.28 -16.39
CA ALA A 4 5.88 -5.38 -16.08
C ALA A 4 5.72 -4.75 -14.69
N ALA A 5 4.50 -4.34 -14.32
CA ALA A 5 4.21 -3.85 -12.97
C ALA A 5 4.46 -4.93 -11.90
N GLY A 6 4.09 -6.18 -12.19
CA GLY A 6 4.36 -7.33 -11.31
C GLY A 6 5.85 -7.60 -11.11
N ILE A 7 6.66 -7.53 -12.17
CA ILE A 7 8.12 -7.67 -12.10
C ILE A 7 8.72 -6.57 -11.21
N LEU A 8 8.31 -5.32 -11.43
CA LEU A 8 8.78 -4.18 -10.65
C LEU A 8 8.40 -4.33 -9.16
N TRP A 9 7.16 -4.72 -8.86
CA TRP A 9 6.73 -4.97 -7.48
C TRP A 9 7.47 -6.13 -6.81
N GLY A 10 7.74 -7.23 -7.54
CA GLY A 10 8.47 -8.38 -7.01
C GLY A 10 9.91 -8.06 -6.61
N THR A 11 10.56 -7.12 -7.30
CA THR A 11 11.94 -6.70 -7.00
C THR A 11 12.08 -5.87 -5.71
N ILE A 12 10.98 -5.29 -5.20
CA ILE A 12 10.98 -4.47 -3.98
C ILE A 12 11.51 -5.28 -2.78
N GLY A 13 11.09 -6.53 -2.64
CA GLY A 13 11.52 -7.37 -1.51
C GLY A 13 13.03 -7.60 -1.47
N ILE A 14 13.66 -7.78 -2.65
CA ILE A 14 15.11 -7.94 -2.79
C ILE A 14 15.81 -6.63 -2.43
N GLN A 15 15.34 -5.50 -2.97
CA GLN A 15 15.90 -4.17 -2.71
C GLN A 15 15.85 -3.82 -1.22
N VAL A 16 14.70 -4.01 -0.58
CA VAL A 16 14.52 -3.75 0.86
C VAL A 16 15.45 -4.62 1.69
N LYS A 17 15.57 -5.92 1.38
CA LYS A 17 16.47 -6.82 2.11
C LYS A 17 17.93 -6.44 1.95
N THR A 18 18.35 -6.03 0.76
CA THR A 18 19.71 -5.51 0.51
C THR A 18 19.98 -4.24 1.29
N LEU A 19 19.05 -3.28 1.30
CA LEU A 19 19.18 -2.03 2.05
C LEU A 19 19.20 -2.26 3.57
N LEU A 20 18.43 -3.22 4.06
CA LEU A 20 18.46 -3.64 5.47
C LEU A 20 19.82 -4.25 5.86
N ASN A 21 20.50 -4.95 4.95
CA ASN A 21 21.85 -5.46 5.20
C ASN A 21 22.90 -4.34 5.32
N TYR A 22 22.62 -3.16 4.77
CA TYR A 22 23.41 -1.94 4.96
C TYR A 22 22.99 -1.16 6.23
N GLN A 23 22.31 -1.80 7.17
CA GLN A 23 21.86 -1.23 8.44
C GLN A 23 20.88 -0.05 8.30
N LEU A 24 20.30 0.16 7.11
CA LEU A 24 19.27 1.18 6.94
C LEU A 24 17.96 0.73 7.58
N SER A 25 17.37 1.60 8.40
CA SER A 25 16.04 1.38 8.93
C SER A 25 15.01 1.35 7.79
N VAL A 26 13.96 0.52 7.92
CA VAL A 26 12.87 0.49 6.93
C VAL A 26 12.18 1.84 6.81
N GLN A 27 12.18 2.63 7.88
CA GLN A 27 11.63 3.98 7.88
C GLN A 27 12.42 4.90 6.93
N ALA A 28 13.76 4.85 6.97
CA ALA A 28 14.61 5.59 6.05
C ALA A 28 14.39 5.14 4.60
N ILE A 29 14.29 3.83 4.35
CA ILE A 29 14.03 3.29 3.00
C ILE A 29 12.70 3.83 2.44
N VAL A 30 11.64 3.80 3.26
CA VAL A 30 10.32 4.28 2.88
C VAL A 30 10.33 5.79 2.63
N LEU A 31 10.99 6.57 3.48
CA LEU A 31 11.15 8.01 3.31
C LEU A 31 11.84 8.32 1.98
N TRP A 32 13.02 7.75 1.73
CA TRP A 32 13.78 8.02 0.51
C TRP A 32 13.00 7.63 -0.74
N ARG A 33 12.29 6.49 -0.70
CA ARG A 33 11.41 6.09 -1.79
C ARG A 33 10.32 7.13 -2.08
N MET A 34 9.68 7.69 -1.05
CA MET A 34 8.66 8.74 -1.22
C MET A 34 9.28 10.05 -1.72
N VAL A 35 10.45 10.44 -1.20
CA VAL A 35 11.19 11.63 -1.65
C VAL A 35 11.53 11.53 -3.13
N PHE A 36 12.13 10.42 -3.58
CA PHE A 36 12.45 10.22 -4.99
C PHE A 36 11.18 10.18 -5.85
N ALA A 37 10.11 9.54 -5.38
CA ALA A 37 8.84 9.53 -6.10
C ALA A 37 8.29 10.95 -6.30
N VAL A 38 8.27 11.80 -5.26
CA VAL A 38 7.84 13.20 -5.34
C VAL A 38 8.74 14.01 -6.28
N LEU A 39 10.06 13.89 -6.14
CA LEU A 39 11.05 14.61 -6.94
C LEU A 39 11.04 14.21 -8.42
N ILE A 40 10.55 13.02 -8.76
CA ILE A 40 10.41 12.60 -10.16
C ILE A 40 9.02 12.96 -10.68
N LEU A 41 7.95 12.63 -9.96
CA LEU A 41 6.57 12.81 -10.43
C LEU A 41 6.18 14.28 -10.56
N PHE A 42 6.49 15.14 -9.58
CA PHE A 42 6.07 16.54 -9.63
C PHE A 42 6.73 17.30 -10.79
N PRO A 43 8.06 17.25 -10.98
CA PRO A 43 8.70 17.86 -12.15
C PRO A 43 8.22 17.24 -13.46
N PHE A 44 8.10 15.91 -13.54
CA PHE A 44 7.59 15.25 -14.74
C PHE A 44 6.20 15.75 -15.15
N ILE A 45 5.29 15.88 -14.19
CA ILE A 45 3.95 16.41 -14.43
C ILE A 45 4.02 17.91 -14.79
N PHE A 46 4.87 18.68 -14.11
CA PHE A 46 5.04 20.10 -14.38
C PHE A 46 5.50 20.37 -15.82
N PHE A 47 6.44 19.57 -16.33
CA PHE A 47 6.97 19.71 -17.70
C PHE A 47 6.08 19.09 -18.78
N THR A 48 5.34 18.02 -18.46
CA THR A 48 4.54 17.31 -19.49
C THR A 48 3.10 17.82 -19.56
N LYS A 49 2.45 18.05 -18.40
CA LYS A 49 1.01 18.36 -18.32
C LYS A 49 0.69 19.25 -17.12
N ARG A 50 1.18 20.49 -17.10
CA ARG A 50 0.96 21.43 -15.98
C ARG A 50 -0.51 21.63 -15.57
N GLU A 51 -1.44 21.49 -16.51
CA GLU A 51 -2.88 21.66 -16.24
C GLU A 51 -3.43 20.67 -15.23
N ILE A 52 -2.89 19.45 -15.16
CA ILE A 52 -3.37 18.41 -14.23
C ILE A 52 -2.91 18.64 -12.79
N LEU A 53 -1.99 19.59 -12.55
CA LEU A 53 -1.60 20.03 -11.19
C LEU A 53 -2.59 21.04 -10.61
N LYS A 54 -3.49 21.60 -11.42
CA LYS A 54 -4.53 22.50 -10.92
C LYS A 54 -5.65 21.64 -10.35
N VAL A 55 -5.70 21.58 -9.03
CA VAL A 55 -6.71 20.84 -8.27
C VAL A 55 -7.43 21.78 -7.33
N ASP A 56 -8.72 21.52 -7.16
CA ASP A 56 -9.58 22.28 -6.26
C ASP A 56 -9.35 21.86 -4.79
N LEU A 57 -9.90 22.65 -3.87
CA LEU A 57 -9.74 22.42 -2.44
C LEU A 57 -10.31 21.06 -1.99
N ARG A 58 -11.36 20.57 -2.66
CA ARG A 58 -11.94 19.24 -2.37
C ARG A 58 -11.00 18.12 -2.82
N GLY A 59 -10.40 18.24 -4.02
CA GLY A 59 -9.39 17.29 -4.49
C GLY A 59 -8.21 17.19 -3.53
N ILE A 60 -7.71 18.33 -3.06
CA ILE A 60 -6.63 18.39 -2.06
C ILE A 60 -7.01 17.63 -0.77
N ALA A 61 -8.25 17.81 -0.27
CA ALA A 61 -8.72 17.10 0.91
C ALA A 61 -8.77 15.58 0.66
N TYR A 62 -9.29 15.12 -0.48
CA TYR A 62 -9.29 13.70 -0.83
C TYR A 62 -7.89 13.12 -0.96
N PHE A 63 -6.95 13.80 -1.62
CA PHE A 63 -5.57 13.32 -1.74
C PHE A 63 -4.86 13.28 -0.40
N SER A 64 -5.16 14.23 0.49
CA SER A 64 -4.64 14.24 1.86
C SER A 64 -5.13 13.02 2.64
N ILE A 65 -6.43 12.71 2.54
CA ILE A 65 -7.03 11.52 3.17
C ILE A 65 -6.39 10.24 2.61
N ILE A 66 -6.21 10.13 1.29
CA ILE A 66 -5.54 8.97 0.67
C ILE A 66 -4.09 8.87 1.16
N GLY A 67 -3.37 9.99 1.21
CA GLY A 67 -2.00 10.05 1.74
C GLY A 67 -1.90 9.55 3.19
N ILE A 68 -2.80 10.00 4.07
CA ILE A 68 -2.82 9.58 5.47
C ILE A 68 -3.27 8.12 5.62
N CYS A 69 -4.47 7.80 5.13
CA CYS A 69 -5.10 6.50 5.36
C CYS A 69 -4.38 5.36 4.65
N SER A 70 -3.78 5.63 3.49
CA SER A 70 -3.22 4.56 2.66
C SER A 70 -1.73 4.64 2.49
N GLN A 71 -1.09 5.79 2.65
CA GLN A 71 0.37 5.87 2.50
C GLN A 71 1.07 5.89 3.85
N PHE A 72 0.61 6.71 4.79
CA PHE A 72 1.16 6.74 6.14
C PHE A 72 0.76 5.50 6.95
N LEU A 73 -0.55 5.27 7.12
CA LEU A 73 -1.07 4.20 7.98
C LEU A 73 -0.68 2.81 7.48
N PHE A 74 -0.66 2.61 6.15
CA PHE A 74 -0.16 1.39 5.52
C PHE A 74 1.30 1.13 5.89
N ASN A 75 2.20 2.12 5.75
CA ASN A 75 3.62 1.90 6.03
C ASN A 75 3.86 1.59 7.51
N ILE A 76 3.12 2.23 8.43
CA ILE A 76 3.20 1.92 9.86
C ILE A 76 2.73 0.48 10.13
N LEU A 77 1.53 0.11 9.66
CA LEU A 77 0.94 -1.20 9.91
C LEU A 77 1.77 -2.31 9.27
N TYR A 78 2.20 -2.10 8.03
CA TYR A 78 3.01 -3.07 7.29
C TYR A 78 4.38 -3.27 7.92
N PHE A 79 5.08 -2.19 8.30
CA PHE A 79 6.38 -2.34 8.95
C PHE A 79 6.27 -2.93 10.35
N SER A 80 5.26 -2.54 11.12
CA SER A 80 5.00 -3.14 12.44
C SER A 80 4.65 -4.63 12.32
N ALA A 81 3.93 -5.02 11.27
CA ALA A 81 3.68 -6.43 10.97
C ALA A 81 4.98 -7.17 10.64
N ILE A 82 5.87 -6.58 9.82
CA ILE A 82 7.18 -7.17 9.51
C ILE A 82 8.02 -7.35 10.77
N GLN A 83 8.12 -6.35 11.65
CA GLN A 83 8.90 -6.44 12.90
C GLN A 83 8.38 -7.51 13.85
N LYS A 84 7.06 -7.71 13.91
CA LYS A 84 6.42 -8.66 14.83
C LYS A 84 6.28 -10.07 14.24
N THR A 85 6.45 -10.22 12.92
CA THR A 85 6.27 -11.49 12.21
C THR A 85 7.44 -11.74 11.26
N THR A 86 7.18 -12.03 9.99
CA THR A 86 8.19 -12.12 8.93
C THR A 86 7.72 -11.34 7.71
N VAL A 87 8.65 -10.99 6.82
CA VAL A 87 8.32 -10.32 5.55
C VAL A 87 7.34 -11.17 4.72
N ALA A 88 7.54 -12.50 4.68
CA ALA A 88 6.65 -13.40 3.94
C ALA A 88 5.23 -13.38 4.52
N THR A 89 5.09 -13.45 5.84
CA THR A 89 3.77 -13.40 6.51
C THR A 89 3.10 -12.05 6.32
N ALA A 90 3.83 -10.94 6.43
CA ALA A 90 3.29 -9.59 6.22
C ALA A 90 2.81 -9.36 4.78
N VAL A 91 3.58 -9.79 3.77
CA VAL A 91 3.18 -9.74 2.35
C VAL A 91 1.95 -10.59 2.10
N THR A 92 1.89 -11.76 2.73
CA THR A 92 0.75 -12.65 2.63
C THR A 92 -0.53 -12.02 3.20
N LEU A 93 -0.44 -11.41 4.37
CA LEU A 93 -1.55 -10.67 4.97
C LEU A 93 -1.95 -9.46 4.11
N LEU A 94 -1.01 -8.80 3.45
CA LEU A 94 -1.31 -7.77 2.47
C LEU A 94 -2.12 -8.31 1.28
N TYR A 95 -1.87 -9.54 0.82
CA TYR A 95 -2.67 -10.17 -0.24
C TYR A 95 -4.10 -10.54 0.18
N THR A 96 -4.50 -10.27 1.42
CA THR A 96 -5.93 -10.26 1.81
C THR A 96 -6.65 -9.00 1.34
N ALA A 97 -5.94 -7.97 0.87
CA ALA A 97 -6.53 -6.72 0.37
C ALA A 97 -7.61 -6.91 -0.71
N PRO A 98 -7.50 -7.82 -1.71
CA PRO A 98 -8.56 -8.11 -2.67
C PRO A 98 -9.89 -8.48 -2.02
N ILE A 99 -9.86 -9.10 -0.84
CA ILE A 99 -11.07 -9.43 -0.08
C ILE A 99 -11.75 -8.16 0.40
N PHE A 100 -11.00 -7.29 1.06
CA PHE A 100 -11.51 -5.99 1.51
C PHE A 100 -11.98 -5.13 0.36
N ILE A 101 -11.26 -5.11 -0.76
CA ILE A 101 -11.63 -4.36 -1.97
C ILE A 101 -12.97 -4.87 -2.49
N ALA A 102 -13.17 -6.19 -2.61
CA ALA A 102 -14.40 -6.75 -3.14
C ALA A 102 -15.61 -6.48 -2.21
N VAL A 103 -15.42 -6.62 -0.89
CA VAL A 103 -16.44 -6.31 0.12
C VAL A 103 -16.81 -4.82 0.10
N MET A 104 -15.82 -3.93 0.15
CA MET A 104 -16.04 -2.49 0.07
C MET A 104 -16.65 -2.07 -1.27
N ALA A 105 -16.25 -2.69 -2.38
CA ALA A 105 -16.82 -2.40 -3.69
C ALA A 105 -18.32 -2.74 -3.74
N ARG A 106 -18.76 -3.82 -3.08
CA ARG A 106 -20.20 -4.09 -2.95
C ARG A 106 -20.90 -3.08 -2.04
N ILE A 107 -20.30 -2.72 -0.90
CA ILE A 107 -20.93 -1.81 0.06
C ILE A 107 -21.08 -0.40 -0.54
N PHE A 108 -20.01 0.16 -1.10
CA PHE A 108 -19.99 1.54 -1.59
C PHE A 108 -20.51 1.70 -3.02
N TYR A 109 -20.23 0.73 -3.90
CA TYR A 109 -20.58 0.83 -5.33
C TYR A 109 -21.64 -0.18 -5.79
N LYS A 110 -22.19 -1.00 -4.87
CA LYS A 110 -23.22 -2.01 -5.16
C LYS A 110 -22.84 -2.96 -6.31
N GLU A 111 -21.55 -3.21 -6.51
CA GLU A 111 -21.10 -4.16 -7.53
C GLU A 111 -21.59 -5.58 -7.21
N LEU A 112 -22.07 -6.28 -8.25
CA LEU A 112 -22.48 -7.68 -8.14
C LEU A 112 -21.24 -8.58 -7.98
N PHE A 113 -21.31 -9.50 -7.02
CA PHE A 113 -20.36 -10.60 -6.93
C PHE A 113 -20.67 -11.60 -8.02
N THR A 114 -19.84 -11.62 -9.07
CA THR A 114 -19.85 -12.73 -10.02
C THR A 114 -19.27 -13.98 -9.36
N PRO A 115 -19.74 -15.19 -9.71
CA PRO A 115 -19.23 -16.44 -9.13
C PRO A 115 -17.71 -16.61 -9.31
N PHE A 116 -17.15 -16.08 -10.40
CA PHE A 116 -15.69 -15.99 -10.61
C PHE A 116 -14.96 -15.16 -9.54
N LYS A 117 -15.53 -14.03 -9.11
CA LYS A 117 -14.95 -13.21 -8.02
C LYS A 117 -14.94 -13.98 -6.70
N THR A 118 -15.99 -14.75 -6.42
CA THR A 118 -16.09 -15.57 -5.20
C THR A 118 -15.07 -16.71 -5.19
N VAL A 119 -14.89 -17.40 -6.31
CA VAL A 119 -13.87 -18.46 -6.41
C VAL A 119 -12.45 -17.88 -6.29
N ALA A 120 -12.17 -16.76 -6.96
CA ALA A 120 -10.88 -16.07 -6.84
C ALA A 120 -10.60 -15.61 -5.39
N LEU A 121 -11.64 -15.17 -4.67
CA LEU A 121 -11.57 -14.80 -3.27
C LEU A 121 -11.17 -15.98 -2.39
N LEU A 122 -11.85 -17.12 -2.56
CA LEU A 122 -11.58 -18.35 -1.80
C LEU A 122 -10.17 -18.87 -2.08
N LEU A 123 -9.72 -18.83 -3.33
CA LEU A 123 -8.34 -19.18 -3.68
C LEU A 123 -7.32 -18.22 -3.05
N CYS A 124 -7.60 -16.91 -3.02
CA CYS A 124 -6.73 -15.94 -2.35
C CYS A 124 -6.63 -16.22 -0.85
N ILE A 125 -7.76 -16.52 -0.19
CA ILE A 125 -7.78 -16.89 1.24
C ILE A 125 -6.95 -18.15 1.48
N GLY A 126 -7.13 -19.18 0.64
CA GLY A 126 -6.35 -20.42 0.72
C GLY A 126 -4.85 -20.17 0.52
N GLY A 127 -4.48 -19.41 -0.50
CA GLY A 127 -3.08 -19.02 -0.75
C GLY A 127 -2.48 -18.22 0.41
N CYS A 128 -3.27 -17.32 1.01
CA CYS A 128 -2.84 -16.58 2.20
C CYS A 128 -2.62 -17.50 3.40
N PHE A 129 -3.49 -18.47 3.61
CA PHE A 129 -3.32 -19.45 4.69
C PHE A 129 -2.05 -20.27 4.51
N PHE A 130 -1.80 -20.81 3.31
CA PHE A 130 -0.60 -21.60 3.03
C PHE A 130 0.69 -20.78 3.14
N ALA A 131 0.71 -19.56 2.62
CA ALA A 131 1.89 -18.70 2.69
C ALA A 131 2.18 -18.18 4.11
N ALA A 132 1.15 -18.05 4.97
CA ALA A 132 1.33 -17.66 6.37
C ALA A 132 1.76 -18.83 7.28
N THR A 133 1.30 -20.06 7.00
CA THR A 133 1.51 -21.23 7.87
C THR A 133 2.61 -22.16 7.39
N GLY A 134 3.10 -21.99 6.16
CA GLY A 134 4.10 -22.89 5.57
C GLY A 134 3.69 -24.38 5.57
N GLY A 135 2.39 -24.68 5.77
CA GLY A 135 1.87 -26.04 5.90
C GLY A 135 1.95 -26.68 7.29
N SER A 136 2.27 -25.95 8.37
CA SER A 136 2.33 -26.52 9.74
C SER A 136 1.62 -25.62 10.76
N MET A 137 0.60 -26.16 11.45
CA MET A 137 -0.13 -25.41 12.48
C MET A 137 0.71 -25.03 13.70
N ASP A 138 1.81 -25.76 13.99
CA ASP A 138 2.74 -25.44 15.08
C ASP A 138 3.59 -24.18 14.83
N THR A 139 3.67 -23.70 13.58
CA THR A 139 4.30 -22.41 13.26
C THR A 139 3.39 -21.22 13.58
N LEU A 140 2.11 -21.45 13.93
CA LEU A 140 1.24 -20.43 14.53
C LEU A 140 1.66 -20.15 15.99
N LYS A 141 2.91 -19.75 16.21
CA LYS A 141 3.19 -18.75 17.25
C LYS A 141 2.70 -17.41 16.69
N LEU A 142 1.38 -17.29 16.53
CA LEU A 142 0.75 -16.07 16.04
C LEU A 142 1.09 -14.97 17.02
N ASN A 143 2.00 -14.09 16.63
CA ASN A 143 2.08 -12.78 17.22
C ASN A 143 0.80 -12.06 16.78
N LEU A 144 -0.30 -12.30 17.50
CA LEU A 144 -1.63 -11.77 17.23
C LEU A 144 -1.62 -10.26 16.90
N PRO A 145 -0.82 -9.43 17.60
CA PRO A 145 -0.63 -8.03 17.22
C PRO A 145 -0.08 -7.85 15.79
N GLY A 146 0.91 -8.65 15.38
CA GLY A 146 1.50 -8.58 14.04
C GLY A 146 0.55 -9.01 12.93
N VAL A 147 -0.32 -10.00 13.21
CA VAL A 147 -1.36 -10.43 12.28
C VAL A 147 -2.41 -9.34 12.10
N LEU A 148 -2.90 -8.77 13.19
CA LEU A 148 -3.85 -7.65 13.15
C LEU A 148 -3.27 -6.45 12.38
N MET A 149 -1.99 -6.14 12.59
CA MET A 149 -1.29 -5.10 11.85
C MET A 149 -1.20 -5.42 10.34
N GLY A 150 -0.87 -6.66 9.96
CA GLY A 150 -0.81 -7.07 8.55
C GLY A 150 -2.17 -7.04 7.86
N VAL A 151 -3.23 -7.49 8.54
CA VAL A 151 -4.62 -7.37 8.04
C VAL A 151 -5.02 -5.89 7.91
N GLY A 152 -4.64 -5.06 8.88
CA GLY A 152 -4.82 -3.61 8.81
C GLY A 152 -4.11 -2.97 7.61
N ALA A 153 -2.91 -3.47 7.24
CA ALA A 153 -2.23 -3.04 6.02
C ALA A 153 -3.02 -3.42 4.76
N GLY A 154 -3.60 -4.63 4.71
CA GLY A 154 -4.50 -5.02 3.62
C GLY A 154 -5.76 -4.15 3.53
N PHE A 155 -6.35 -3.79 4.67
CA PHE A 155 -7.51 -2.90 4.75
C PHE A 155 -7.20 -1.47 4.27
N THR A 156 -6.07 -0.89 4.69
CA THR A 156 -5.64 0.45 4.26
C THR A 156 -5.29 0.50 2.78
N PHE A 157 -4.78 -0.60 2.22
CA PHE A 157 -4.60 -0.77 0.78
C PHE A 157 -5.94 -0.84 0.03
N ALA A 158 -6.95 -1.50 0.61
CA ALA A 158 -8.29 -1.52 0.02
C ALA A 158 -8.94 -0.12 0.00
N LEU A 159 -8.77 0.65 1.08
CA LEU A 159 -9.22 2.04 1.14
C LEU A 159 -8.58 2.89 0.02
N LEU A 160 -7.30 2.69 -0.28
CA LEU A 160 -6.62 3.38 -1.39
C LEU A 160 -7.41 3.19 -2.68
N ILE A 161 -7.72 1.94 -3.00
CA ILE A 161 -8.36 1.58 -4.28
C ILE A 161 -9.78 2.11 -4.32
N ILE A 162 -10.53 2.01 -3.23
CA ILE A 162 -11.94 2.44 -3.16
C ILE A 162 -12.08 3.95 -3.23
N ILE A 163 -11.23 4.71 -2.50
CA ILE A 163 -11.26 6.17 -2.52
C ILE A 163 -10.72 6.68 -3.86
N THR A 164 -9.63 6.09 -4.38
CA THR A 164 -9.10 6.45 -5.71
C THR A 164 -10.15 6.24 -6.79
N LYS A 165 -10.89 5.12 -6.75
CA LYS A 165 -11.97 4.84 -7.69
C LYS A 165 -13.11 5.87 -7.63
N ALA A 166 -13.36 6.49 -6.47
CA ALA A 166 -14.39 7.50 -6.32
C ALA A 166 -14.05 8.77 -7.09
N ILE A 167 -12.75 9.12 -7.14
CA ILE A 167 -12.27 10.42 -7.64
C ILE A 167 -11.56 10.31 -9.00
N ILE A 168 -11.35 9.10 -9.53
CA ILE A 168 -10.63 8.88 -10.80
C ILE A 168 -11.34 9.45 -12.03
N ASN A 169 -12.65 9.69 -11.94
CA ASN A 169 -13.42 10.34 -13.00
C ASN A 169 -13.29 11.86 -12.96
N ASP A 170 -13.01 12.43 -11.78
CA ASP A 170 -12.90 13.87 -11.56
C ASP A 170 -11.47 14.39 -11.72
N TYR A 171 -10.46 13.55 -11.43
CA TYR A 171 -9.04 13.92 -11.49
C TYR A 171 -8.20 12.91 -12.25
N HIS A 172 -7.14 13.39 -12.90
CA HIS A 172 -6.22 12.52 -13.62
C HIS A 172 -5.45 11.60 -12.65
N GLN A 173 -5.29 10.33 -13.02
CA GLN A 173 -4.63 9.31 -12.21
C GLN A 173 -3.21 9.71 -11.75
N LEU A 174 -2.45 10.40 -12.60
CA LEU A 174 -1.11 10.91 -12.25
C LEU A 174 -1.16 11.96 -11.14
N THR A 175 -2.18 12.83 -11.15
CA THR A 175 -2.41 13.84 -10.11
C THR A 175 -2.73 13.16 -8.79
N ILE A 176 -3.64 12.19 -8.79
CA ILE A 176 -4.02 11.45 -7.58
C ILE A 176 -2.77 10.80 -6.95
N ILE A 177 -1.94 10.13 -7.76
CA ILE A 177 -0.72 9.47 -7.28
C ILE A 177 0.28 10.49 -6.75
N ALA A 178 0.57 11.56 -7.49
CA ALA A 178 1.56 12.57 -7.10
C ALA A 178 1.17 13.24 -5.78
N TYR A 179 -0.07 13.72 -5.65
CA TYR A 179 -0.55 14.35 -4.42
C TYR A 179 -0.66 13.36 -3.26
N SER A 180 -1.11 12.13 -3.49
CA SER A 180 -1.20 11.12 -2.42
C SER A 180 0.17 10.75 -1.86
N ILE A 181 1.20 10.64 -2.72
CA ILE A 181 2.58 10.41 -2.28
C ILE A 181 3.16 11.66 -1.62
N GLY A 182 2.87 12.85 -2.15
CA GLY A 182 3.30 14.12 -1.56
C GLY A 182 2.75 14.35 -0.15
N PHE A 183 1.44 14.19 0.04
CA PHE A 183 0.81 14.23 1.35
C PHE A 183 1.28 13.08 2.24
N GLY A 184 1.42 11.87 1.69
CA GLY A 184 2.01 10.73 2.39
C GLY A 184 3.38 11.05 2.97
N LEU A 185 4.26 11.66 2.18
CA LEU A 185 5.60 12.11 2.63
C LEU A 185 5.50 13.20 3.72
N LEU A 186 4.63 14.19 3.54
CA LEU A 186 4.42 15.26 4.54
C LEU A 186 4.00 14.71 5.90
N PHE A 187 3.09 13.73 5.93
CA PHE A 187 2.65 13.10 7.17
C PHE A 187 3.64 12.06 7.72
N TYR A 188 4.48 11.47 6.86
CA TYR A 188 5.49 10.50 7.25
C TYR A 188 6.76 11.15 7.82
N LEU A 189 7.12 12.35 7.36
CA LEU A 189 8.28 13.14 7.81
C LEU A 189 8.49 13.22 9.33
N PRO A 190 7.47 13.51 10.17
CA PRO A 190 7.66 13.55 11.63
C PRO A 190 7.89 12.17 12.27
N PHE A 191 7.57 11.07 11.57
CA PHE A 191 7.73 9.70 12.07
C PHE A 191 9.00 9.01 11.56
N SER A 192 9.52 9.45 10.42
CA SER A 192 10.83 9.05 9.96
C SER A 192 11.86 9.79 10.78
N HIS A 193 12.42 9.17 11.83
CA HIS A 193 13.69 9.63 12.41
C HIS A 193 14.80 9.25 11.42
N PRO A 194 15.28 10.15 10.56
CA PRO A 194 16.20 9.79 9.48
C PRO A 194 17.65 9.69 9.97
N LEU A 195 17.88 9.98 11.26
CA LEU A 195 19.19 10.17 11.89
C LEU A 195 19.51 9.13 12.98
N GLU A 196 18.63 8.16 13.22
CA GLU A 196 18.99 6.97 13.99
C GLU A 196 19.63 5.96 13.02
N ILE A 197 20.94 6.15 12.80
CA ILE A 197 21.85 5.18 12.19
C ILE A 197 22.30 4.21 13.28
#